data_AF-A0A420MCE9-F1
#
_entry.id   AF-A0A420MCE9-F1
#
_cell.length_a   1.000
_cell.length_b   1.000
_cell.length_c   1.000
_cell.angle_alpha   90.00
_cell.angle_beta   90.00
_cell.angle_gamma   90.00
#
_symmetry.space_group_name_H-M   'P 1'
#
loop_
_entity.id
_entity.type
_entity.pdbx_description
1 polymer ?
#
loop_
_entity_poly.entity_id
_entity_poly.type
_entity_poly.pdbx_seq_one_letter_code
_entity_poly.pdbx_strand_id
1 'polypeptide(L)'
;MTHGDDIKQFHHPLGPIVSEAAFNRFGDFLATARKEGHQVIYGGKQDGSKGFFLQPTILEVNEADRTAESETMTKEPFGPLFAVQTYDNASPSGFEDVRELIDRTTGYGLAGSVFARDRSAVQVANHILRDSVGMFCINDKFTGAVIGANPFGGARSSGTNE
;
A
#
# COMPACT_ATOMS: atom_id res chain seq x y z
N MET A 1 11.55 4.55 -13.98
CA MET A 1 10.41 5.49 -14.09
C MET A 1 10.91 6.88 -13.78
N THR A 2 10.81 7.82 -14.71
CA THR A 2 11.09 9.24 -14.48
C THR A 2 9.97 9.84 -13.63
N HIS A 3 10.21 10.22 -12.38
CA HIS A 3 9.36 11.24 -11.76
C HIS A 3 9.67 12.55 -12.49
N GLY A 4 8.67 13.39 -12.71
CA GLY A 4 8.92 14.64 -13.41
C GLY A 4 9.79 15.58 -12.61
N ASP A 5 10.64 16.36 -13.28
CA ASP A 5 11.29 17.54 -12.70
C ASP A 5 10.64 18.84 -13.24
N ASP A 6 9.67 18.69 -14.16
CA ASP A 6 8.92 19.75 -14.81
C ASP A 6 7.48 19.29 -15.10
N ILE A 7 6.49 19.99 -14.54
CA ILE A 7 5.07 19.68 -14.68
C ILE A 7 4.54 19.80 -16.12
N LYS A 8 5.30 20.40 -17.05
CA LYS A 8 4.88 20.64 -18.44
C LYS A 8 5.10 19.45 -19.37
N GLN A 9 5.78 18.39 -18.94
CA GLN A 9 5.98 17.22 -19.79
C GLN A 9 4.84 16.22 -19.63
N PHE A 10 4.14 15.93 -20.74
CA PHE A 10 2.96 15.05 -20.75
C PHE A 10 3.25 13.57 -20.45
N HIS A 11 4.52 13.16 -20.42
CA HIS A 11 4.91 11.75 -20.23
C HIS A 11 5.45 11.44 -18.84
N HIS A 12 5.29 12.34 -17.88
CA HIS A 12 5.61 12.03 -16.49
C HIS A 12 4.48 11.20 -15.84
N PRO A 13 4.76 9.96 -15.39
CA PRO A 13 3.76 9.13 -14.72
C PRO A 13 3.34 9.66 -13.34
N LEU A 14 4.12 10.58 -12.74
CA LEU A 14 3.85 11.14 -11.42
C LEU A 14 4.36 12.58 -11.32
N GLY A 15 3.52 13.49 -10.79
CA GLY A 15 3.86 14.87 -10.46
C GLY A 15 4.32 15.07 -9.00
N PRO A 16 4.48 16.32 -8.53
CA PRO A 16 4.88 16.61 -7.16
C PRO A 16 3.74 16.30 -6.17
N ILE A 17 4.09 16.04 -4.91
CA ILE A 17 3.12 15.95 -3.82
C ILE A 17 2.54 17.34 -3.50
N VAL A 18 1.33 17.36 -2.94
CA VAL A 18 0.48 18.56 -2.83
C VAL A 18 1.09 19.70 -1.99
N SER A 19 1.94 19.40 -1.01
CA SER A 19 2.44 20.41 -0.07
C SER A 19 3.78 20.02 0.56
N GLU A 20 4.48 21.02 1.09
CA GLU A 20 5.72 20.86 1.86
C GLU A 20 5.49 19.99 3.10
N ALA A 21 4.37 20.17 3.79
CA ALA A 21 4.02 19.35 4.96
C ALA A 21 3.91 17.87 4.60
N ALA A 22 3.29 17.55 3.46
CA ALA A 22 3.18 16.16 2.97
C ALA A 22 4.55 15.61 2.54
N PHE A 23 5.39 16.44 1.91
CA PHE A 23 6.75 16.12 1.51
C PHE A 23 7.64 15.77 2.72
N ASN A 24 7.63 16.62 3.75
CA ASN A 24 8.40 16.41 4.97
C ASN A 24 7.91 15.16 5.72
N ARG A 25 6.59 15.00 5.88
CA ARG A 25 6.00 13.81 6.52
C ARG A 25 6.41 12.52 5.83
N PHE A 26 6.48 12.51 4.50
CA PHE A 26 6.95 11.33 3.76
C PHE A 26 8.44 11.03 4.01
N GLY A 27 9.27 12.08 4.10
CA GLY A 27 10.67 11.94 4.46
C GLY A 27 10.86 11.33 5.85
N ASP A 28 10.10 11.82 6.83
CA ASP A 28 10.08 11.29 8.20
C ASP A 28 9.62 9.83 8.22
N PHE A 29 8.57 9.49 7.47
CA PHE A 29 8.08 8.12 7.34
C PHE A 29 9.14 7.18 6.78
N LEU A 30 9.85 7.59 5.72
CA LEU A 30 10.97 6.80 5.17
C LEU A 30 12.13 6.65 6.16
N ALA A 31 12.41 7.67 6.96
CA ALA A 31 13.42 7.60 8.00
C ALA A 31 13.01 6.61 9.11
N THR A 32 11.74 6.60 9.52
CA THR A 32 11.19 5.61 10.45
C THR A 32 11.29 4.21 9.88
N ALA A 33 10.89 3.99 8.63
CA ALA A 33 10.96 2.68 8.00
C ALA A 33 12.38 2.09 8.00
N ARG A 34 13.40 2.93 7.77
CA ARG A 34 14.82 2.53 7.85
C ARG A 34 15.25 2.19 9.29
N LYS A 35 14.74 2.90 10.29
CA LYS A 35 15.03 2.62 11.72
C LYS A 35 14.38 1.32 12.18
N GLU A 36 13.21 0.99 11.65
CA GLU A 36 12.51 -0.30 11.85
C GLU A 36 13.21 -1.46 11.12
N GLY A 37 14.23 -1.16 10.30
CA GLY A 37 15.07 -2.13 9.62
C GLY A 37 14.52 -2.58 8.26
N HIS A 38 13.44 -1.97 7.76
CA HIS A 38 12.95 -2.24 6.42
C HIS A 38 13.98 -1.79 5.36
N GLN A 39 14.06 -2.56 4.28
CA GLN A 39 15.02 -2.31 3.22
C GLN A 39 14.37 -1.51 2.09
N VAL A 40 14.98 -0.39 1.70
CA VAL A 40 14.60 0.32 0.47
C VAL A 40 15.25 -0.39 -0.71
N ILE A 41 14.46 -1.15 -1.48
CA ILE A 41 14.95 -1.89 -2.65
C ILE A 41 14.99 -1.02 -3.92
N TYR A 42 14.14 0.01 -3.98
CA TYR A 42 14.14 0.98 -5.06
C TYR A 42 13.65 2.34 -4.56
N GLY A 43 14.22 3.42 -5.11
CA GLY A 43 13.74 4.77 -4.87
C GLY A 43 14.19 5.39 -3.56
N GLY A 44 13.26 6.06 -2.86
CA GLY A 44 13.50 6.68 -1.57
C GLY A 44 14.18 8.06 -1.61
N LYS A 45 14.25 8.69 -2.79
CA LYS A 45 14.78 10.05 -2.95
C LYS A 45 13.67 11.09 -2.92
N GLN A 46 14.04 12.28 -2.45
CA GLN A 46 13.20 13.46 -2.42
C GLN A 46 13.96 14.61 -3.09
N ASP A 47 13.28 15.39 -3.92
CA ASP A 47 13.83 16.61 -4.52
C ASP A 47 12.82 17.74 -4.32
N GLY A 48 13.19 18.72 -3.50
CA GLY A 48 12.40 19.92 -3.20
C GLY A 48 12.79 21.14 -4.05
N SER A 49 13.77 21.04 -4.95
CA SER A 49 14.43 22.19 -5.58
C SER A 49 13.54 22.97 -6.56
N LYS A 50 12.60 22.29 -7.23
CA LYS A 50 11.69 22.86 -8.24
C LYS A 50 10.21 22.57 -7.97
N GLY A 51 9.91 21.95 -6.84
CA GLY A 51 8.62 21.39 -6.46
C GLY A 51 8.83 20.22 -5.51
N PHE A 52 7.77 19.72 -4.89
CA PHE A 52 7.87 18.67 -3.88
C PHE A 52 7.84 17.27 -4.52
N PHE A 53 8.93 16.87 -5.18
CA PHE A 53 8.98 15.62 -5.91
C PHE A 53 9.47 14.46 -5.04
N LEU A 54 8.70 13.37 -5.06
CA LEU A 54 9.00 12.14 -4.36
C LEU A 54 9.24 11.03 -5.39
N GLN A 55 10.39 10.35 -5.29
CA GLN A 55 10.64 9.19 -6.13
C GLN A 55 9.75 8.02 -5.68
N PRO A 56 9.12 7.28 -6.61
CA PRO A 56 8.45 6.02 -6.27
C PRO A 56 9.39 5.10 -5.52
N THR A 57 8.95 4.62 -4.36
CA THR A 57 9.77 3.87 -3.41
C THR A 57 9.18 2.50 -3.21
N ILE A 58 10.03 1.48 -3.29
CA ILE A 58 9.64 0.11 -2.92
C ILE A 58 10.44 -0.29 -1.69
N LEU A 59 9.74 -0.76 -0.67
CA LEU A 59 10.29 -1.31 0.56
C LEU A 59 10.13 -2.83 0.57
N GLU A 60 11.14 -3.53 1.04
CA GLU A 60 11.03 -4.90 1.51
C GLU A 60 10.94 -4.89 3.04
N VAL A 61 9.92 -5.54 3.57
CA VAL A 61 9.63 -5.57 5.00
C VAL A 61 10.63 -6.50 5.69
N ASN A 62 11.29 -5.99 6.73
CA ASN A 62 12.17 -6.76 7.60
C ASN A 62 11.46 -7.98 8.18
N GLU A 63 12.12 -9.15 8.19
CA GLU A 63 11.63 -10.37 8.83
C GLU A 63 11.29 -10.18 10.32
N ALA A 64 11.97 -9.26 11.01
CA ALA A 64 11.66 -8.96 12.41
C ALA A 64 10.27 -8.31 12.60
N ASP A 65 9.70 -7.72 11.54
CA ASP A 65 8.35 -7.13 11.52
C ASP A 65 7.36 -8.04 10.77
N ARG A 66 7.57 -9.36 10.79
CA ARG A 66 6.67 -10.30 10.12
C ARG A 66 5.24 -10.29 10.69
N THR A 67 5.05 -9.82 11.92
CA THR A 67 3.71 -9.60 12.51
C THR A 67 3.08 -8.28 12.06
N ALA A 68 3.82 -7.44 11.33
CA ALA A 68 3.40 -6.18 10.73
C ALA A 68 2.81 -5.20 11.76
N GLU A 69 3.55 -4.96 12.84
CA GLU A 69 3.17 -4.07 13.94
C GLU A 69 3.85 -2.70 13.86
N SER A 70 4.83 -2.55 12.96
CA SER A 70 5.55 -1.30 12.73
C SER A 70 4.66 -0.13 12.31
N GLU A 71 5.15 1.09 12.51
CA GLU A 71 4.47 2.28 11.96
C GLU A 71 4.41 2.19 10.43
N THR A 72 5.46 1.65 9.80
CA THR A 72 5.52 1.46 8.34
C THR A 72 4.36 0.60 7.81
N MET A 73 3.96 -0.44 8.53
CA MET A 73 2.89 -1.34 8.11
C MET A 73 1.49 -0.88 8.52
N THR A 74 1.37 -0.03 9.54
CA THR A 74 0.09 0.32 10.15
C THR A 74 -0.40 1.75 9.87
N LYS A 75 0.47 2.65 9.40
CA LYS A 75 0.15 4.06 9.13
C LYS A 75 0.17 4.40 7.64
N GLU A 76 -0.67 5.36 7.26
CA GLU A 76 -0.81 5.79 5.88
C GLU A 76 0.16 6.95 5.55
N PRO A 77 1.16 6.75 4.67
CA PRO A 77 2.14 7.80 4.34
C PRO A 77 1.62 8.85 3.35
N PHE A 78 0.55 8.55 2.60
CA PHE A 78 0.05 9.37 1.48
C PHE A 78 1.15 9.81 0.49
N GLY A 79 2.05 8.88 0.15
CA GLY A 79 3.12 9.10 -0.82
C GLY A 79 3.37 7.87 -1.69
N PRO A 80 4.25 7.97 -2.70
CA PRO A 80 4.45 6.91 -3.68
C PRO A 80 5.35 5.80 -3.10
N LEU A 81 4.84 5.07 -2.10
CA LEU A 81 5.54 3.99 -1.41
C LEU A 81 4.76 2.69 -1.52
N PHE A 82 5.47 1.61 -1.84
CA PHE A 82 4.93 0.26 -1.90
C PHE A 82 5.76 -0.66 -1.01
N ALA A 83 5.18 -1.18 0.06
CA ALA A 83 5.83 -2.15 0.94
C ALA A 83 5.52 -3.58 0.49
N VAL A 84 6.56 -4.43 0.47
CA VAL A 84 6.50 -5.83 0.07
C VAL A 84 6.85 -6.68 1.27
N GLN A 85 5.92 -7.51 1.70
CA GLN A 85 6.16 -8.55 2.70
C GLN A 85 5.95 -9.92 2.06
N THR A 86 6.96 -10.77 2.16
CA THR A 86 6.89 -12.14 1.65
C THR A 86 6.32 -13.09 2.70
N TYR A 87 5.73 -14.19 2.23
CA TYR A 87 5.28 -15.29 3.06
C TYR A 87 5.74 -16.62 2.47
N ASP A 88 5.82 -17.64 3.32
CA ASP A 88 6.21 -18.98 2.90
C ASP A 88 5.02 -19.75 2.34
N ASN A 89 4.93 -19.81 1.01
CA ASN A 89 3.90 -20.58 0.31
C ASN A 89 4.11 -22.10 0.36
N ALA A 90 5.28 -22.59 0.81
CA ALA A 90 5.49 -24.02 1.02
C ALA A 90 4.91 -24.49 2.38
N SER A 91 4.65 -23.57 3.31
CA SER A 91 3.96 -23.88 4.56
C SER A 91 2.51 -24.28 4.28
N PRO A 92 2.00 -25.38 4.88
CA PRO A 92 0.59 -25.75 4.78
C PRO A 92 -0.38 -24.69 5.30
N SER A 93 0.07 -23.78 6.18
CA SER A 93 -0.70 -22.66 6.71
C SER A 93 -0.36 -21.32 6.06
N GLY A 94 0.58 -21.28 5.10
CA GLY A 94 1.19 -20.02 4.64
C GLY A 94 0.18 -19.02 4.11
N PHE A 95 -0.83 -19.49 3.37
CA PHE A 95 -1.88 -18.63 2.83
C PHE A 95 -2.87 -18.18 3.91
N GLU A 96 -3.22 -19.07 4.84
CA GLU A 96 -4.07 -18.76 6.01
C GLU A 96 -3.39 -17.76 6.97
N ASP A 97 -2.08 -17.85 7.16
CA ASP A 97 -1.31 -16.94 8.02
C ASP A 97 -1.27 -15.53 7.43
N VAL A 98 -1.11 -15.40 6.10
CA VAL A 98 -1.22 -14.11 5.39
C VAL A 98 -2.62 -13.52 5.56
N ARG A 99 -3.64 -14.37 5.59
CA ARG A 99 -5.02 -13.94 5.85
C ARG A 99 -5.11 -13.20 7.20
N GLU A 100 -4.62 -13.81 8.27
CA GLU A 100 -4.80 -13.28 9.61
C GLU A 100 -3.99 -12.00 9.78
N LEU A 101 -2.81 -11.98 9.15
CA LEU A 101 -1.97 -10.81 9.05
C LEU A 101 -2.73 -9.63 8.42
N ILE A 102 -3.25 -9.77 7.19
CA ILE A 102 -3.95 -8.67 6.51
C ILE A 102 -5.11 -8.12 7.35
N ASP A 103 -5.90 -9.01 7.97
CA ASP A 103 -7.07 -8.61 8.73
C ASP A 103 -6.72 -7.81 9.99
N ARG A 104 -5.65 -8.18 10.71
CA ARG A 104 -5.27 -7.58 12.00
C ARG A 104 -4.29 -6.42 11.90
N THR A 105 -3.49 -6.34 10.84
CA THR A 105 -2.36 -5.40 10.75
C THR A 105 -2.79 -3.95 10.86
N THR A 106 -3.90 -3.54 10.21
CA THR A 106 -4.33 -2.14 10.24
C THR A 106 -5.76 -1.96 10.72
N GLY A 107 -6.01 -0.80 11.35
CA GLY A 107 -7.36 -0.34 11.65
C GLY A 107 -8.13 0.20 10.44
N TYR A 108 -7.57 0.15 9.22
CA TYR A 108 -8.20 0.62 7.98
C TYR A 108 -8.88 -0.53 7.23
N GLY A 109 -9.91 -0.21 6.44
CA GLY A 109 -10.71 -1.19 5.72
C GLY A 109 -11.28 -0.68 4.39
N LEU A 110 -10.47 0.08 3.62
CA LEU A 110 -10.94 0.81 2.44
C LEU A 110 -11.02 -0.06 1.18
N ALA A 111 -9.88 -0.49 0.66
CA ALA A 111 -9.79 -1.15 -0.63
C ALA A 111 -8.65 -2.16 -0.66
N GLY A 112 -8.80 -3.23 -1.43
CA GLY A 112 -7.74 -4.21 -1.65
C GLY A 112 -8.02 -5.10 -2.86
N SER A 113 -7.02 -5.88 -3.22
CA SER A 113 -7.10 -6.75 -4.39
C SER A 113 -6.42 -8.08 -4.15
N VAL A 114 -6.95 -9.12 -4.78
CA VAL A 114 -6.30 -10.42 -4.92
C VAL A 114 -5.93 -10.68 -6.37
N PHE A 115 -4.72 -11.18 -6.60
CA PHE A 115 -4.26 -11.63 -7.90
C PHE A 115 -4.08 -13.15 -7.88
N ALA A 116 -5.02 -13.87 -8.50
CA ALA A 116 -5.02 -15.32 -8.52
C ALA A 116 -5.77 -15.85 -9.76
N ARG A 117 -5.27 -16.97 -10.31
CA ARG A 117 -5.96 -17.73 -11.36
C ARG A 117 -6.71 -18.95 -10.79
N ASP A 118 -6.28 -19.45 -9.65
CA ASP A 118 -6.95 -20.54 -8.94
C ASP A 118 -8.27 -20.03 -8.33
N ARG A 119 -9.38 -20.68 -8.68
CA ARG A 119 -10.71 -20.27 -8.21
C ARG A 119 -10.92 -20.52 -6.72
N SER A 120 -10.31 -21.56 -6.16
CA SER A 120 -10.39 -21.83 -4.73
C SER A 120 -9.67 -20.73 -3.95
N ALA A 121 -8.49 -20.31 -4.40
CA ALA A 121 -7.76 -19.20 -3.79
C ALA A 121 -8.56 -17.88 -3.83
N VAL A 122 -9.22 -17.59 -4.96
CA VAL A 122 -10.11 -16.42 -5.09
C VAL A 122 -11.30 -16.50 -4.13
N GLN A 123 -11.95 -17.65 -4.02
CA GLN A 123 -13.10 -17.84 -3.11
C GLN A 123 -12.69 -17.68 -1.64
N VAL A 124 -11.55 -18.26 -1.27
CA VAL A 124 -10.97 -18.15 0.07
C VAL A 124 -10.67 -16.68 0.37
N ALA A 125 -9.94 -15.98 -0.50
CA ALA A 125 -9.65 -14.55 -0.34
C ALA A 125 -10.92 -13.69 -0.23
N ASN A 126 -11.91 -13.91 -1.09
CA ASN A 126 -13.18 -13.16 -1.08
C ASN A 126 -13.98 -13.37 0.20
N HIS A 127 -14.00 -14.58 0.76
CA HIS A 127 -14.70 -14.85 2.01
C HIS A 127 -14.01 -14.16 3.20
N ILE A 128 -12.69 -14.13 3.17
CA ILE A 128 -11.86 -13.81 4.33
C ILE A 128 -11.61 -12.32 4.46
N LEU A 129 -11.34 -11.66 3.34
CA LEU A 129 -11.06 -10.23 3.31
C LEU A 129 -12.35 -9.39 3.35
N ARG A 130 -13.51 -10.04 3.47
CA ARG A 130 -14.83 -9.43 3.40
C ARG A 130 -14.98 -8.22 4.33
N ASP A 131 -14.43 -8.33 5.54
CA ASP A 131 -14.52 -7.28 6.56
C ASP A 131 -13.21 -6.47 6.68
N SER A 132 -12.21 -6.82 5.88
CA SER A 132 -10.92 -6.13 5.80
C SER A 132 -10.87 -5.11 4.66
N VAL A 133 -11.74 -5.21 3.65
CA VAL A 133 -11.76 -4.29 2.50
C VAL A 133 -13.19 -4.00 2.02
N GLY A 134 -13.58 -2.72 1.99
CA GLY A 134 -14.90 -2.31 1.45
C GLY A 134 -15.00 -2.38 -0.07
N MET A 135 -13.91 -2.08 -0.78
CA MET A 135 -13.79 -2.24 -2.23
C MET A 135 -12.78 -3.35 -2.57
N PHE A 136 -13.30 -4.53 -2.91
CA PHE A 136 -12.49 -5.69 -3.28
C PHE A 136 -12.39 -5.88 -4.80
N CYS A 137 -11.17 -6.03 -5.31
CA CYS A 137 -10.90 -6.33 -6.73
C CYS A 137 -10.27 -7.72 -6.89
N ILE A 138 -10.58 -8.39 -8.01
CA ILE A 138 -9.96 -9.66 -8.39
C ILE A 138 -9.24 -9.45 -9.72
N ASN A 139 -7.92 -9.67 -9.73
CA ASN A 139 -7.05 -9.51 -10.90
C ASN A 139 -7.09 -8.11 -11.53
N ASP A 140 -7.32 -7.08 -10.72
CA ASP A 140 -7.25 -5.67 -11.11
C ASP A 140 -6.63 -4.83 -9.97
N LYS A 141 -6.17 -3.63 -10.29
CA LYS A 141 -5.71 -2.67 -9.28
C LYS A 141 -6.88 -2.21 -8.42
N PHE A 142 -6.64 -1.97 -7.13
CA PHE A 142 -7.64 -1.55 -6.15
C PHE A 142 -7.93 -0.03 -6.18
N THR A 143 -7.76 0.63 -7.33
CA THR A 143 -7.95 2.08 -7.50
C THR A 143 -8.81 2.39 -8.71
N GLY A 144 -9.36 3.61 -8.78
CA GLY A 144 -10.11 4.08 -9.96
C GLY A 144 -11.54 3.57 -10.01
N ALA A 145 -12.22 3.55 -8.86
CA ALA A 145 -13.65 3.26 -8.79
C ALA A 145 -14.44 4.17 -9.74
N VAL A 146 -15.36 3.57 -10.49
CA VAL A 146 -16.21 4.30 -11.44
C VAL A 146 -17.61 4.44 -10.85
N ILE A 147 -18.09 5.68 -10.80
CA ILE A 147 -19.45 6.00 -10.31
C ILE A 147 -20.46 5.18 -11.12
N GLY A 148 -21.32 4.43 -10.40
CA GLY A 148 -22.35 3.58 -11.00
C GLY A 148 -21.89 2.18 -11.43
N ALA A 149 -20.59 1.87 -11.37
CA ALA A 149 -20.06 0.52 -11.62
C ALA A 149 -19.46 -0.11 -10.36
N ASN A 150 -18.66 0.66 -9.61
CA ASN A 150 -18.01 0.22 -8.39
C ASN A 150 -18.27 1.27 -7.29
N PRO A 151 -19.26 1.04 -6.39
CA PRO A 151 -19.40 1.88 -5.21
C PRO A 151 -18.08 1.95 -4.45
N PHE A 152 -17.65 3.17 -4.08
CA PHE A 152 -16.41 3.41 -3.37
C PHE A 152 -16.69 3.71 -1.90
N GLY A 153 -16.06 2.96 -0.99
CA GLY A 153 -16.21 3.13 0.45
C GLY A 153 -15.61 1.97 1.22
N GLY A 154 -15.44 2.16 2.52
CA GLY A 154 -14.91 1.13 3.44
C GLY A 154 -15.15 1.49 4.90
N ALA A 155 -15.10 0.46 5.75
CA ALA A 155 -15.47 0.50 7.16
C ALA A 155 -14.24 0.79 8.06
N ARG A 156 -14.32 0.39 9.34
CA ARG A 156 -13.25 0.58 10.34
C ARG A 156 -12.85 2.06 10.44
N SER A 157 -11.56 2.36 10.51
CA SER A 157 -11.04 3.73 10.53
C SER A 157 -11.06 4.42 9.16
N SER A 158 -11.57 3.76 8.10
CA SER A 158 -11.62 4.34 6.75
C SER A 158 -12.88 5.13 6.45
N GLY A 159 -13.91 5.07 7.31
CA GLY A 159 -15.14 5.83 7.13
C GLY A 159 -16.33 5.19 7.83
N THR A 160 -17.52 5.65 7.48
CA THR A 160 -18.78 5.27 8.15
C THR A 160 -19.40 3.97 7.61
N ASN A 161 -18.68 3.14 6.86
CA ASN A 161 -19.30 2.11 6.02
C ASN A 161 -19.63 0.81 6.79
N GLU A 162 -20.41 0.96 7.88
CA GLU A 162 -20.79 -0.01 8.95
C GLU A 162 -20.03 -1.34 8.98
#